data_AF-A0A944H3L0-F1
#
_entry.id   AF-A0A944H3L0-F1
#
_cell.length_a   1.000
_cell.length_b   1.000
_cell.length_c   1.000
_cell.angle_alpha   90.00
_cell.angle_beta   90.00
_cell.angle_gamma   90.00
#
_symmetry.space_group_name_H-M   'P 1'
#
loop_
_entity.id
_entity.type
_entity.pdbx_description
1 polymer ?
#
loop_
_entity_poly.entity_id
_entity_poly.type
_entity_poly.pdbx_seq_one_letter_code
_entity_poly.pdbx_strand_id
1 'polypeptide(L)'
;MKTRQLTDDEAKQLSHWFTQLDENTIELKEKRWGAGKVLVLLLLFFIYAQGLMSAKYGETNIHILKFTFMPETRFQEAWLMARDSDNPNYDLIGRTKEQFMNDMWKEYKHRVKYGYYMLLPWFFFLLISSIPSKRRIRFDRRRGIIYTYDRGKLHVTEINKLMRPLSEYIRLDIYGVHMWVHPYRYPKGVERLFAWRGFMTFSDASIWKNLFNFQFQNSQAFLMQEIIVEFMNPATKPERVQELMRAINLKSHWSRMFLTWLEMGIYCKRLPKESVLEKELAHYFKEVAPTIEAHPSWFYWHDESRMRIYRKGMFFIVKVETNRLEGYTEVPCPTLFEIPEQSMHSDSAYSIESYRDKRNENLLKDNNDE
;
A
#
# COMPACT_ATOMS: atom_id res chain seq x y z
N MET A 1 -14.75 22.05 -15.24
CA MET A 1 -14.35 20.68 -15.66
C MET A 1 -15.54 20.02 -16.37
N LYS A 2 -15.40 19.58 -17.63
CA LYS A 2 -16.45 18.76 -18.28
C LYS A 2 -16.51 17.41 -17.55
N THR A 3 -17.68 17.06 -17.01
CA THR A 3 -17.94 15.76 -16.38
C THR A 3 -17.75 14.65 -17.42
N ARG A 4 -16.65 13.90 -17.29
CA ARG A 4 -16.33 12.72 -18.09
C ARG A 4 -16.92 11.48 -17.43
N GLN A 5 -17.47 10.56 -18.22
CA GLN A 5 -17.90 9.25 -17.73
C GLN A 5 -16.69 8.35 -17.44
N LEU A 6 -16.78 7.55 -16.37
CA LEU A 6 -15.75 6.56 -16.06
C LEU A 6 -15.77 5.41 -17.06
N THR A 7 -14.60 4.96 -17.52
CA THR A 7 -14.53 3.69 -18.24
C THR A 7 -14.70 2.51 -17.27
N ASP A 8 -15.06 1.33 -17.78
CA ASP A 8 -15.19 0.12 -16.96
C ASP A 8 -13.92 -0.22 -16.19
N ASP A 9 -12.76 0.02 -16.80
CA ASP A 9 -11.46 -0.25 -16.18
C ASP A 9 -11.09 0.78 -15.12
N GLU A 10 -11.47 2.04 -15.31
CA GLU A 10 -11.37 3.08 -14.28
C GLU A 10 -12.27 2.69 -13.09
N ALA A 11 -13.56 2.40 -13.32
CA ALA A 11 -14.50 2.02 -12.26
C ALA A 11 -14.02 0.78 -11.46
N LYS A 12 -13.47 -0.20 -12.16
CA LYS A 12 -12.82 -1.38 -11.57
C LYS A 12 -11.62 -1.06 -10.68
N GLN A 13 -10.89 0.02 -10.93
CA GLN A 13 -9.78 0.48 -10.09
C GLN A 13 -10.26 1.27 -8.89
N LEU A 14 -11.30 2.10 -9.04
CA LEU A 14 -11.89 2.84 -7.91
C LEU A 14 -12.34 1.90 -6.78
N SER A 15 -13.01 0.80 -7.12
CA SER A 15 -13.40 -0.25 -6.15
C SER A 15 -12.22 -0.93 -5.44
N HIS A 16 -11.02 -0.87 -6.00
CA HIS A 16 -9.81 -1.42 -5.39
C HIS A 16 -9.09 -0.41 -4.49
N TRP A 17 -9.24 0.88 -4.78
CA TRP A 17 -8.60 1.97 -4.04
C TRP A 17 -9.44 2.37 -2.83
N PHE A 18 -10.73 2.61 -3.06
CA PHE A 18 -11.62 3.18 -2.08
C PHE A 18 -12.57 2.13 -1.50
N THR A 19 -13.05 2.39 -0.30
CA THR A 19 -14.15 1.67 0.32
C THR A 19 -15.21 2.69 0.70
N GLN A 20 -16.44 2.49 0.25
CA GLN A 20 -17.57 3.31 0.69
C GLN A 20 -17.88 3.01 2.16
N LEU A 21 -18.06 4.05 2.97
CA LEU A 21 -18.55 3.92 4.34
C LEU A 21 -19.98 4.44 4.49
N ASP A 22 -20.26 5.59 3.89
CA ASP A 22 -21.59 6.21 3.83
C ASP A 22 -21.78 6.91 2.47
N GLU A 23 -22.84 7.68 2.28
CA GLU A 23 -23.12 8.37 1.00
C GLU A 23 -22.13 9.49 0.66
N ASN A 24 -21.42 10.03 1.65
CA ASN A 24 -20.53 11.20 1.56
C ASN A 24 -19.10 10.92 2.06
N THR A 25 -18.80 9.69 2.45
CA THR A 25 -17.52 9.30 3.03
C THR A 25 -16.94 8.10 2.31
N ILE A 26 -15.74 8.31 1.77
CA ILE A 26 -14.91 7.26 1.20
C ILE A 26 -13.66 7.04 2.06
N GLU A 27 -13.22 5.79 2.14
CA GLU A 27 -12.03 5.39 2.89
C GLU A 27 -10.94 4.89 1.94
N LEU A 28 -9.73 5.43 2.09
CA LEU A 28 -8.52 4.97 1.39
C LEU A 28 -7.60 4.29 2.40
N LYS A 29 -7.13 3.09 2.08
CA LYS A 29 -6.25 2.30 2.97
C LYS A 29 -4.80 2.46 2.52
N GLU A 30 -3.88 2.60 3.47
CA GLU A 30 -2.45 2.74 3.16
C GLU A 30 -1.90 1.45 2.51
N LYS A 31 -1.13 1.62 1.42
CA LYS A 31 -0.49 0.55 0.64
C LYS A 31 0.98 0.88 0.41
N ARG A 32 1.82 0.68 1.41
CA ARG A 32 3.21 1.18 1.41
C ARG A 32 4.28 0.17 0.96
N TRP A 33 3.97 -1.13 0.96
CA TRP A 33 5.00 -2.18 0.84
C TRP A 33 4.76 -3.25 -0.22
N GLY A 34 3.67 -3.21 -0.99
CA GLY A 34 3.37 -4.34 -1.87
C GLY A 34 4.43 -4.56 -2.97
N ALA A 35 5.04 -3.53 -3.57
CA ALA A 35 6.16 -3.70 -4.51
C ALA A 35 7.35 -4.40 -3.84
N GLY A 36 7.74 -3.94 -2.65
CA GLY A 36 8.83 -4.55 -1.90
C GLY A 36 8.54 -6.01 -1.56
N LYS A 37 7.29 -6.32 -1.15
CA LYS A 37 6.86 -7.69 -0.89
C LYS A 37 6.89 -8.56 -2.15
N VAL A 38 6.42 -8.03 -3.29
CA VAL A 38 6.48 -8.74 -4.58
C VAL A 38 7.93 -9.02 -4.99
N LEU A 39 8.83 -8.03 -4.86
CA LEU A 39 10.24 -8.20 -5.18
C LEU A 39 10.90 -9.28 -4.30
N VAL A 40 10.62 -9.26 -2.99
CA VAL A 40 11.13 -10.29 -2.06
C VAL A 40 10.55 -11.66 -2.42
N LEU A 41 9.26 -11.74 -2.79
CA LEU A 41 8.66 -13.00 -3.23
C LEU A 41 9.32 -13.54 -4.50
N LEU A 42 9.60 -12.68 -5.49
CA LEU A 42 10.31 -13.08 -6.70
C LEU A 42 11.74 -13.54 -6.40
N LEU A 43 12.45 -12.86 -5.50
CA LEU A 43 13.80 -13.24 -5.07
C LEU A 43 13.80 -14.59 -4.32
N LEU A 44 12.85 -14.81 -3.41
CA LEU A 44 12.67 -16.09 -2.72
C LEU A 44 12.30 -17.20 -3.69
N PHE A 45 11.40 -16.92 -4.63
CA PHE A 45 11.04 -17.85 -5.69
C PHE A 45 12.26 -18.20 -6.54
N PHE A 46 13.05 -17.21 -6.96
CA PHE A 46 14.26 -17.44 -7.75
C PHE A 46 15.29 -18.29 -7.00
N ILE A 47 15.58 -17.98 -5.73
CA ILE A 47 16.49 -18.78 -4.89
C ILE A 47 15.97 -20.22 -4.76
N TYR A 48 14.67 -20.39 -4.51
CA TYR A 48 14.06 -21.71 -4.36
C TYR A 48 14.02 -22.49 -5.67
N ALA A 49 13.71 -21.83 -6.78
CA ALA A 49 13.69 -22.38 -8.12
C ALA A 49 15.10 -22.82 -8.56
N GLN A 50 16.13 -22.04 -8.28
CA GLN A 50 17.52 -22.45 -8.50
C GLN A 50 17.90 -23.67 -7.63
N GLY A 51 17.47 -23.70 -6.36
CA GLY A 51 17.71 -24.82 -5.46
C GLY A 51 17.03 -26.14 -5.92
N LEU A 52 15.78 -26.07 -6.37
CA LEU A 52 15.01 -27.25 -6.80
C LEU A 52 15.25 -27.67 -8.27
N MET A 53 15.48 -26.71 -9.17
CA MET A 53 15.64 -26.98 -10.61
C MET A 53 17.10 -27.12 -11.02
N SER A 54 18.07 -26.88 -10.13
CA SER A 54 19.45 -27.24 -10.41
C SER A 54 19.59 -28.75 -10.53
N ALA A 55 20.18 -29.21 -11.64
CA ALA A 55 20.48 -30.63 -11.86
C ALA A 55 21.35 -31.26 -10.76
N LYS A 56 22.06 -30.44 -9.99
CA LYS A 56 22.97 -30.88 -8.92
C LYS A 56 22.30 -31.01 -7.55
N TYR A 57 21.29 -30.19 -7.22
CA TYR A 57 20.73 -30.13 -5.86
C TYR A 57 19.22 -30.44 -5.80
N GLY A 58 18.53 -30.51 -6.94
CA GLY A 58 17.08 -30.71 -7.00
C GLY A 58 16.59 -31.98 -6.33
N GLU A 59 17.15 -33.14 -6.69
CA GLU A 59 16.78 -34.43 -6.09
C GLU A 59 17.07 -34.45 -4.58
N THR A 60 18.25 -33.97 -4.19
CA THR A 60 18.65 -33.90 -2.77
C THR A 60 17.68 -33.06 -1.96
N ASN A 61 17.29 -31.89 -2.48
CA ASN A 61 16.34 -30.99 -1.84
C ASN A 61 14.94 -31.60 -1.73
N ILE A 62 14.45 -32.30 -2.75
CA ILE A 62 13.18 -33.03 -2.70
C ILE A 62 13.25 -34.15 -1.66
N HIS A 63 14.34 -34.91 -1.60
CA HIS A 63 14.53 -35.95 -0.59
C HIS A 63 14.57 -35.40 0.84
N ILE A 64 15.21 -34.24 1.05
CA ILE A 64 15.24 -33.56 2.35
C ILE A 64 13.82 -33.13 2.76
N LEU A 65 13.05 -32.54 1.83
CA LEU A 65 11.66 -32.13 2.10
C LEU A 65 10.76 -33.34 2.38
N LYS A 66 10.82 -34.40 1.56
CA LYS A 66 10.09 -35.65 1.80
C LYS A 66 10.43 -36.25 3.16
N PHE A 67 11.71 -36.32 3.50
CA PHE A 67 12.13 -36.84 4.80
C PHE A 67 11.66 -35.97 5.98
N THR A 68 11.53 -34.67 5.77
CA THR A 68 11.06 -33.74 6.81
C THR A 68 9.57 -33.93 7.10
N PHE A 69 8.73 -34.09 6.08
CA PHE A 69 7.28 -34.22 6.24
C PHE A 69 6.79 -35.66 6.39
N MET A 70 7.54 -36.62 5.88
CA MET A 70 7.20 -38.05 5.87
C MET A 70 8.43 -38.90 6.28
N PRO A 71 8.98 -38.70 7.49
CA PRO A 71 10.17 -39.43 7.92
C PRO A 71 9.92 -40.94 8.02
N GLU A 72 8.73 -41.34 8.49
CA GLU A 72 8.36 -42.75 8.67
C GLU A 72 8.33 -43.52 7.36
N THR A 73 7.87 -42.92 6.26
CA THR A 73 7.84 -43.55 4.94
C THR A 73 9.25 -43.95 4.50
N ARG A 74 10.25 -43.09 4.73
CA ARG A 74 11.65 -43.41 4.43
C ARG A 74 12.18 -44.55 5.30
N PHE A 75 11.80 -44.59 6.58
CA PHE A 75 12.24 -45.69 7.44
C PHE A 75 11.57 -47.01 7.08
N GLN A 76 10.31 -46.98 6.62
CA GLN A 76 9.62 -48.14 6.10
C GLN A 76 10.29 -48.67 4.81
N GLU A 77 10.68 -47.78 3.89
CA GLU A 77 11.46 -48.14 2.71
C GLU A 77 12.81 -48.76 3.09
N ALA A 78 13.52 -48.17 4.06
CA ALA A 78 14.77 -48.72 4.58
C ALA A 78 14.59 -50.09 5.26
N TRP A 79 13.50 -50.27 6.01
CA TRP A 79 13.13 -51.56 6.60
C TRP A 79 12.88 -52.62 5.52
N LEU A 80 12.15 -52.29 4.46
CA LEU A 80 11.88 -53.21 3.36
C LEU A 80 13.17 -53.66 2.66
N MET A 81 14.18 -52.80 2.60
CA MET A 81 15.50 -53.13 2.06
C MET A 81 16.39 -53.93 3.04
N ALA A 82 16.21 -53.75 4.34
CA ALA A 82 17.02 -54.39 5.38
C ALA A 82 16.41 -55.68 5.95
N ARG A 83 15.17 -56.00 5.56
CA ARG A 83 14.42 -57.18 6.02
C ARG A 83 15.10 -58.48 5.58
N ASP A 84 15.19 -59.43 6.48
CA ASP A 84 15.68 -60.77 6.19
C ASP A 84 14.73 -61.51 5.21
N SER A 85 15.29 -62.15 4.18
CA SER A 85 14.52 -62.94 3.21
C SER A 85 13.90 -64.18 3.85
N ASP A 86 14.56 -64.74 4.85
CA ASP A 86 14.22 -66.03 5.44
C ASP A 86 13.31 -65.84 6.66
N ASN A 87 13.38 -64.67 7.33
CA ASN A 87 12.51 -64.30 8.44
C ASN A 87 11.95 -62.87 8.32
N PRO A 88 10.77 -62.68 7.71
CA PRO A 88 10.26 -61.36 7.35
C PRO A 88 9.87 -60.45 8.54
N ASN A 89 9.90 -60.97 9.77
CA ASN A 89 9.62 -60.21 10.98
C ASN A 89 10.87 -59.50 11.55
N TYR A 90 12.06 -59.85 11.06
CA TYR A 90 13.35 -59.35 11.53
C TYR A 90 14.17 -58.74 10.40
N ASP A 91 15.10 -57.83 10.75
CA ASP A 91 16.15 -57.40 9.84
C ASP A 91 17.32 -58.39 9.81
N LEU A 92 18.27 -58.19 8.90
CA LEU A 92 19.50 -59.01 8.75
C LEU A 92 20.37 -59.10 10.01
N ILE A 93 20.09 -58.31 11.05
CA ILE A 93 20.84 -58.23 12.31
C ILE A 93 19.98 -58.77 13.47
N GLY A 94 18.76 -59.26 13.21
CA GLY A 94 17.87 -59.85 14.20
C GLY A 94 17.05 -58.84 15.00
N ARG A 95 16.90 -57.60 14.55
CA ARG A 95 16.03 -56.58 15.17
C ARG A 95 14.60 -56.69 14.66
N THR A 96 13.63 -56.45 15.54
CA THR A 96 12.22 -56.35 15.12
C THR A 96 11.98 -55.04 14.36
N LYS A 97 10.90 -54.97 13.57
CA LYS A 97 10.51 -53.74 12.86
C LYS A 97 10.42 -52.53 13.79
N GLU A 98 9.86 -52.70 14.99
CA GLU A 98 9.70 -51.62 15.94
C GLU A 98 11.04 -51.12 16.51
N GLN A 99 11.97 -52.04 16.80
CA GLN A 99 13.33 -51.70 17.22
C GLN A 99 14.08 -50.96 16.11
N PHE A 100 13.99 -51.44 14.87
CA PHE A 100 14.58 -50.79 13.71
C PHE A 100 14.06 -49.37 13.50
N MET A 101 12.74 -49.17 13.57
CA MET A 101 12.13 -47.84 13.40
C MET A 101 12.58 -46.86 14.50
N ASN A 102 12.69 -47.33 15.75
CA ASN A 102 13.18 -46.53 16.87
C ASN A 102 14.66 -46.14 16.72
N ASP A 103 15.52 -47.07 16.29
CA ASP A 103 16.93 -46.80 16.01
C ASP A 103 17.09 -45.76 14.90
N MET A 104 16.36 -45.96 13.79
CA MET A 104 16.35 -45.03 12.67
C MET A 104 15.87 -43.64 13.09
N TRP A 105 14.86 -43.55 13.95
CA TRP A 105 14.43 -42.26 14.48
C TRP A 105 15.50 -41.64 15.37
N LYS A 106 16.12 -42.40 16.28
CA LYS A 106 17.16 -41.90 17.19
C LYS A 106 18.36 -41.35 16.43
N GLU A 107 18.78 -42.01 15.37
CA GLU A 107 19.92 -41.62 14.56
C GLU A 107 19.60 -40.44 13.62
N TYR A 108 18.45 -40.48 12.93
CA TYR A 108 18.16 -39.55 11.83
C TYR A 108 17.18 -38.41 12.17
N LYS A 109 16.56 -38.38 13.35
CA LYS A 109 15.64 -37.29 13.78
C LYS A 109 16.27 -35.90 13.65
N HIS A 110 17.57 -35.78 13.90
CA HIS A 110 18.27 -34.51 13.76
C HIS A 110 18.28 -33.98 12.32
N ARG A 111 18.08 -34.82 11.29
CA ARG A 111 18.06 -34.40 9.88
C ARG A 111 16.69 -33.89 9.42
N VAL A 112 15.62 -34.20 10.15
CA VAL A 112 14.26 -33.67 9.89
C VAL A 112 14.25 -32.14 9.94
N LYS A 113 15.09 -31.53 10.79
CA LYS A 113 15.16 -30.07 10.90
C LYS A 113 15.66 -29.36 9.63
N TYR A 114 16.36 -30.06 8.74
CA TYR A 114 16.96 -29.45 7.55
C TYR A 114 15.91 -28.96 6.54
N GLY A 115 14.81 -29.70 6.35
CA GLY A 115 13.72 -29.22 5.48
C GLY A 115 12.99 -28.01 6.07
N TYR A 116 12.89 -27.90 7.39
CA TYR A 116 12.34 -26.70 8.02
C TYR A 116 13.21 -25.46 7.78
N TYR A 117 14.54 -25.59 7.77
CA TYR A 117 15.42 -24.47 7.41
C TYR A 117 15.23 -23.99 5.97
N MET A 118 14.90 -24.90 5.04
CA MET A 118 14.59 -24.54 3.65
C MET A 118 13.27 -23.75 3.52
N LEU A 119 12.31 -24.01 4.40
CA LEU A 119 11.00 -23.35 4.41
C LEU A 119 10.97 -22.08 5.27
N LEU A 120 11.95 -21.90 6.14
CA LEU A 120 12.08 -20.78 7.05
C LEU A 120 12.01 -19.41 6.34
N PRO A 121 12.64 -19.18 5.16
CA PRO A 121 12.50 -17.92 4.42
C PRO A 121 11.06 -17.66 3.95
N TRP A 122 10.36 -18.69 3.48
CA TRP A 122 8.95 -18.60 3.08
C TRP A 122 8.06 -18.29 4.28
N PHE A 123 8.30 -18.93 5.43
CA PHE A 123 7.60 -18.64 6.67
C PHE A 123 7.79 -17.19 7.12
N PHE A 124 9.04 -16.69 7.14
CA PHE A 124 9.33 -15.30 7.48
C PHE A 124 8.72 -14.32 6.50
N PHE A 125 8.72 -14.64 5.21
CA PHE A 125 8.04 -13.84 4.21
C PHE A 125 6.54 -13.76 4.45
N LEU A 126 5.88 -14.89 4.74
CA LEU A 126 4.46 -14.91 5.07
C LEU A 126 4.19 -14.08 6.32
N LEU A 127 5.03 -14.17 7.34
CA LEU A 127 4.90 -13.41 8.58
C LEU A 127 5.04 -11.90 8.32
N ILE A 128 6.05 -11.47 7.56
CA ILE A 128 6.26 -10.05 7.17
C ILE A 128 5.11 -9.56 6.27
N SER A 129 4.69 -10.37 5.31
CA SER A 129 3.58 -10.04 4.41
C SER A 129 2.26 -9.93 5.14
N SER A 130 2.09 -10.66 6.24
CA SER A 130 0.93 -10.61 7.14
C SER A 130 0.92 -9.39 8.06
N ILE A 131 2.04 -8.65 8.19
CA ILE A 131 2.06 -7.43 9.00
C ILE A 131 1.06 -6.43 8.40
N PRO A 132 0.07 -6.00 9.19
CA PRO A 132 -1.02 -5.18 8.69
C PRO A 132 -0.54 -3.79 8.28
N SER A 133 -1.12 -3.24 7.21
CA SER A 133 -0.94 -1.81 6.94
C SER A 133 -1.54 -0.98 8.08
N LYS A 134 -0.84 0.10 8.45
CA LYS A 134 -1.03 0.74 9.75
C LYS A 134 -2.10 1.84 9.73
N ARG A 135 -2.43 2.40 8.55
CA ARG A 135 -3.16 3.67 8.44
C ARG A 135 -4.30 3.62 7.41
N ARG A 136 -5.32 4.45 7.63
CA ARG A 136 -6.45 4.68 6.73
C ARG A 136 -6.79 6.17 6.71
N ILE A 137 -7.13 6.71 5.55
CA ILE A 137 -7.70 8.05 5.39
C ILE A 137 -9.18 7.92 5.15
N ARG A 138 -9.95 8.82 5.75
CA ARG A 138 -11.33 9.07 5.34
C ARG A 138 -11.45 10.47 4.76
N PHE A 139 -12.21 10.54 3.69
CA PHE A 139 -12.60 11.76 3.00
C PHE A 139 -14.07 11.95 3.24
N ASP A 140 -14.45 12.94 4.04
CA ASP A 140 -15.85 13.26 4.37
C ASP A 140 -16.26 14.52 3.63
N ARG A 141 -16.99 14.31 2.53
CA ARG A 141 -17.49 15.38 1.65
C ARG A 141 -18.46 16.30 2.38
N ARG A 142 -19.31 15.76 3.26
CA ARG A 142 -20.35 16.54 3.95
C ARG A 142 -19.76 17.56 4.90
N ARG A 143 -18.73 17.16 5.65
CA ARG A 143 -18.02 18.04 6.60
C ARG A 143 -16.86 18.80 5.93
N GLY A 144 -16.46 18.43 4.72
CA GLY A 144 -15.33 19.05 4.01
C GLY A 144 -13.99 18.76 4.70
N ILE A 145 -13.82 17.56 5.25
CA ILE A 145 -12.61 17.19 6.01
C ILE A 145 -11.96 15.92 5.48
N ILE A 146 -10.65 15.83 5.71
CA ILE A 146 -9.85 14.63 5.50
C ILE A 146 -9.25 14.25 6.84
N TYR A 147 -9.45 13.02 7.31
CA TYR A 147 -8.97 12.63 8.63
C TYR A 147 -8.41 11.22 8.69
N THR A 148 -7.53 11.01 9.67
CA THR A 148 -6.93 9.71 9.98
C THR A 148 -6.67 9.58 11.48
N TYR A 149 -6.45 8.36 11.94
CA TYR A 149 -6.06 8.08 13.31
C TYR A 149 -4.73 7.34 13.34
N ASP A 150 -3.67 8.03 13.76
CA ASP A 150 -2.31 7.48 13.80
C ASP A 150 -1.79 7.47 15.24
N ARG A 151 -1.38 6.29 15.72
CA ARG A 151 -0.77 6.08 17.05
C ARG A 151 -1.55 6.73 18.22
N GLY A 152 -2.86 6.59 18.24
CA GLY A 152 -3.68 7.12 19.35
C GLY A 152 -4.02 8.61 19.23
N LYS A 153 -3.79 9.22 18.07
CA LYS A 153 -4.10 10.63 17.82
C LYS A 153 -4.89 10.78 16.54
N LEU A 154 -5.95 11.57 16.61
CA LEU A 154 -6.66 12.06 15.43
C LEU A 154 -5.78 13.07 14.67
N HIS A 155 -5.91 13.06 13.35
CA HIS A 155 -5.35 14.02 12.43
C HIS A 155 -6.50 14.47 11.53
N VAL A 156 -6.67 15.78 11.36
CA VAL A 156 -7.77 16.36 10.59
C VAL A 156 -7.24 17.50 9.75
N THR A 157 -7.60 17.49 8.48
CA THR A 157 -7.39 18.58 7.53
C THR A 157 -8.77 19.12 7.13
N GLU A 158 -9.01 20.39 7.41
CA GLU A 158 -10.20 21.12 6.95
C GLU A 158 -9.93 21.70 5.56
N ILE A 159 -10.74 21.31 4.56
CA ILE A 159 -10.48 21.69 3.16
C ILE A 159 -10.70 23.20 2.95
N ASN A 160 -11.69 23.77 3.64
CA ASN A 160 -11.96 25.22 3.61
C ASN A 160 -10.87 26.09 4.27
N LYS A 161 -9.83 25.48 4.87
CA LYS A 161 -8.70 26.19 5.47
C LYS A 161 -7.39 25.98 4.72
N LEU A 162 -7.44 25.33 3.56
CA LEU A 162 -6.26 25.13 2.72
C LEU A 162 -5.90 26.43 2.00
N MET A 163 -4.62 26.78 2.07
CA MET A 163 -4.06 27.95 1.38
C MET A 163 -3.75 27.70 -0.10
N ARG A 164 -3.67 26.43 -0.49
CA ARG A 164 -3.30 25.97 -1.84
C ARG A 164 -4.38 25.03 -2.37
N PRO A 165 -4.41 24.78 -3.68
CA PRO A 165 -5.32 23.80 -4.26
C PRO A 165 -5.19 22.43 -3.58
N LEU A 166 -6.31 21.73 -3.37
CA LEU A 166 -6.34 20.43 -2.70
C LEU A 166 -5.44 19.40 -3.40
N SER A 167 -5.33 19.48 -4.72
CA SER A 167 -4.42 18.65 -5.51
C SER A 167 -2.97 18.78 -5.05
N GLU A 168 -2.51 19.95 -4.61
CA GLU A 168 -1.12 20.14 -4.14
C GLU A 168 -0.84 19.44 -2.80
N TYR A 169 -1.88 19.09 -2.04
CA TYR A 169 -1.72 18.28 -0.82
C TYR A 169 -1.62 16.78 -1.12
N ILE A 170 -1.78 16.40 -2.39
CA ILE A 170 -1.69 15.04 -2.93
C ILE A 170 -0.52 15.01 -3.91
N ARG A 171 0.62 14.47 -3.49
CA ARG A 171 1.79 14.31 -4.36
C ARG A 171 1.74 12.97 -5.07
N LEU A 172 2.17 12.96 -6.32
CA LEU A 172 2.34 11.78 -7.14
C LEU A 172 3.82 11.62 -7.49
N ASP A 173 4.39 10.43 -7.32
CA ASP A 173 5.73 10.10 -7.81
C ASP A 173 5.84 8.61 -8.22
N ILE A 174 7.04 8.15 -8.59
CA ILE A 174 7.30 6.76 -9.02
C ILE A 174 7.01 5.72 -7.94
N TYR A 175 6.99 6.13 -6.68
CA TYR A 175 6.76 5.25 -5.54
C TYR A 175 5.29 5.24 -5.13
N GLY A 176 4.50 6.26 -5.51
CA GLY A 176 3.05 6.24 -5.44
C GLY A 176 2.43 7.60 -5.15
N VAL A 177 1.28 7.56 -4.49
CA VAL A 177 0.53 8.73 -4.06
C VAL A 177 0.77 8.99 -2.59
N HIS A 178 1.15 10.22 -2.29
CA HIS A 178 1.56 10.65 -0.98
C HIS A 178 0.64 11.78 -0.51
N MET A 179 0.14 11.65 0.72
CA MET A 179 -0.75 12.63 1.34
C MET A 179 -0.33 12.87 2.77
N TRP A 180 -0.44 14.11 3.23
CA TRP A 180 -0.23 14.46 4.62
C TRP A 180 -1.51 15.03 5.23
N VAL A 181 -1.98 14.40 6.32
CA VAL A 181 -3.13 14.86 7.10
C VAL A 181 -2.62 15.61 8.33
N HIS A 182 -3.09 16.84 8.52
CA HIS A 182 -2.59 17.74 9.54
C HIS A 182 -2.78 17.15 10.95
N PRO A 183 -1.78 17.28 11.84
CA PRO A 183 -1.92 16.83 13.21
C PRO A 183 -2.96 17.67 13.94
N TYR A 184 -3.78 16.99 14.74
CA TYR A 184 -4.77 17.61 15.62
C TYR A 184 -4.19 18.68 16.56
N ARG A 185 -2.91 18.55 16.96
CA ARG A 185 -2.15 19.59 17.66
C ARG A 185 -0.74 19.68 17.09
N TYR A 186 -0.29 20.90 16.79
CA TYR A 186 1.10 21.21 16.52
C TYR A 186 1.82 21.45 17.86
N PRO A 187 2.75 20.59 18.32
CA PRO A 187 3.56 20.93 19.47
C PRO A 187 4.52 22.04 19.09
N LYS A 188 4.67 23.03 19.97
CA LYS A 188 5.68 24.07 19.83
C LYS A 188 7.07 23.43 19.68
N GLY A 189 7.85 23.85 18.69
CA GLY A 189 9.28 23.55 18.57
C GLY A 189 9.67 22.19 17.98
N VAL A 190 8.75 21.37 17.47
CA VAL A 190 9.09 20.03 16.96
C VAL A 190 8.56 19.77 15.54
N GLU A 191 8.87 20.66 14.60
CA GLU A 191 8.44 20.55 13.18
C GLU A 191 8.97 19.26 12.50
N ARG A 192 10.10 18.70 12.96
CA ARG A 192 10.75 17.50 12.37
C ARG A 192 10.10 16.15 12.68
N LEU A 193 9.50 15.96 13.85
CA LEU A 193 8.92 14.65 14.24
C LEU A 193 7.52 14.41 13.66
N PHE A 194 6.84 15.46 13.21
CA PHE A 194 5.50 15.38 12.63
C PHE A 194 5.48 15.06 11.13
N ALA A 195 6.62 15.22 10.44
CA ALA A 195 6.78 14.87 9.02
C ALA A 195 6.33 13.44 8.68
N TRP A 196 6.37 12.51 9.64
CA TRP A 196 5.97 11.11 9.45
C TRP A 196 4.60 10.75 10.02
N ARG A 197 4.00 11.62 10.86
CA ARG A 197 2.68 11.40 11.49
C ARG A 197 1.60 12.04 10.62
N GLY A 198 0.54 11.29 10.34
CA GLY A 198 -0.47 11.71 9.37
C GLY A 198 -0.02 11.64 7.90
N PHE A 199 1.25 11.33 7.63
CA PHE A 199 1.73 11.04 6.27
C PHE A 199 1.29 9.64 5.83
N MET A 200 0.73 9.53 4.64
CA MET A 200 0.25 8.28 4.07
C MET A 200 0.76 8.10 2.67
N THR A 201 1.05 6.85 2.36
CA THR A 201 1.53 6.43 1.05
C THR A 201 0.61 5.35 0.53
N PHE A 202 0.08 5.60 -0.65
CA PHE A 202 -0.74 4.69 -1.41
C PHE A 202 0.02 4.29 -2.66
N SER A 203 0.26 3.00 -2.82
CA SER A 203 0.98 2.45 -3.95
C SER A 203 0.39 1.10 -4.28
N ASP A 204 -0.15 0.95 -5.48
CA ASP A 204 -0.92 -0.22 -5.90
C ASP A 204 -0.28 -0.92 -7.11
N ALA A 205 -0.88 -2.03 -7.54
CA ALA A 205 -0.41 -2.77 -8.71
C ALA A 205 -0.32 -1.93 -9.99
N SER A 206 -1.19 -0.92 -10.20
CA SER A 206 -1.11 -0.05 -11.37
C SER A 206 0.14 0.82 -11.35
N ILE A 207 0.50 1.34 -10.17
CA ILE A 207 1.68 2.17 -9.94
C ILE A 207 2.96 1.32 -10.11
N TRP A 208 3.02 0.10 -9.57
CA TRP A 208 4.21 -0.75 -9.71
C TRP A 208 4.35 -1.42 -11.07
N LYS A 209 3.26 -1.77 -11.75
CA LYS A 209 3.33 -2.31 -13.11
C LYS A 209 4.07 -1.31 -14.02
N ASN A 210 3.82 -0.02 -13.81
CA ASN A 210 4.50 1.04 -14.52
C ASN A 210 5.96 1.25 -14.06
N LEU A 211 6.27 1.00 -12.78
CA LEU A 211 7.65 0.94 -12.26
C LEU A 211 8.47 -0.16 -12.94
N PHE A 212 7.91 -1.36 -13.08
CA PHE A 212 8.60 -2.48 -13.73
C PHE A 212 8.70 -2.33 -15.25
N ASN A 213 7.71 -1.71 -15.88
CA ASN A 213 7.71 -1.45 -17.32
C ASN A 213 8.41 -0.13 -17.71
N PHE A 214 8.94 0.64 -16.74
CA PHE A 214 9.47 1.99 -16.95
C PHE A 214 8.50 2.95 -17.68
N GLN A 215 7.19 2.73 -17.55
CA GLN A 215 6.12 3.45 -18.24
C GLN A 215 5.23 4.23 -17.26
N PHE A 216 5.85 5.06 -16.43
CA PHE A 216 5.18 5.86 -15.38
C PHE A 216 4.14 6.86 -15.89
N GLN A 217 4.21 7.23 -17.17
CA GLN A 217 3.28 8.17 -17.81
C GLN A 217 1.85 7.63 -17.91
N ASN A 218 1.67 6.30 -17.77
CA ASN A 218 0.36 5.63 -17.74
C ASN A 218 -0.14 5.39 -16.29
N SER A 219 0.41 6.11 -15.30
CA SER A 219 0.03 5.92 -13.91
C SER A 219 -1.38 6.44 -13.65
N GLN A 220 -2.22 5.54 -13.13
CA GLN A 220 -3.60 5.82 -12.72
C GLN A 220 -3.66 6.64 -11.42
N ALA A 221 -2.50 6.98 -10.84
CA ALA A 221 -2.36 7.87 -9.71
C ALA A 221 -2.97 9.27 -9.93
N PHE A 222 -2.88 9.81 -11.16
CA PHE A 222 -3.52 11.08 -11.53
C PHE A 222 -5.03 10.99 -11.51
N LEU A 223 -5.59 9.90 -12.05
CA LEU A 223 -7.03 9.63 -11.98
C LEU A 223 -7.50 9.59 -10.52
N MET A 224 -6.72 8.97 -9.62
CA MET A 224 -7.05 8.96 -8.20
C MET A 224 -7.07 10.38 -7.60
N GLN A 225 -6.11 11.24 -7.94
CA GLN A 225 -6.10 12.64 -7.49
C GLN A 225 -7.30 13.41 -8.04
N GLU A 226 -7.61 13.28 -9.33
CA GLU A 226 -8.78 13.89 -9.98
C GLU A 226 -10.08 13.47 -9.26
N ILE A 227 -10.24 12.18 -8.98
CA ILE A 227 -11.42 11.65 -8.28
C ILE A 227 -11.52 12.17 -6.86
N ILE A 228 -10.41 12.24 -6.12
CA ILE A 228 -10.44 12.78 -4.75
C ILE A 228 -10.88 14.25 -4.78
N VAL A 229 -10.32 15.05 -5.70
CA VAL A 229 -10.68 16.47 -5.85
C VAL A 229 -12.14 16.63 -6.30
N GLU A 230 -12.58 15.85 -7.28
CA GLU A 230 -13.97 15.83 -7.79
C GLU A 230 -14.96 15.40 -6.69
N PHE A 231 -14.62 14.36 -5.92
CA PHE A 231 -15.45 13.86 -4.83
C PHE A 231 -15.53 14.85 -3.67
N MET A 232 -14.47 15.60 -3.36
CA MET A 232 -14.48 16.58 -2.28
C MET A 232 -15.09 17.94 -2.69
N ASN A 233 -15.21 18.21 -3.99
CA ASN A 233 -15.77 19.47 -4.49
C ASN A 233 -17.29 19.56 -4.26
N PRO A 234 -17.79 20.51 -3.44
CA PRO A 234 -19.22 20.67 -3.18
C PRO A 234 -20.04 20.96 -4.43
N ALA A 235 -19.44 21.58 -5.45
CA ALA A 235 -20.08 21.92 -6.72
C ALA A 235 -20.26 20.72 -7.67
N THR A 236 -19.66 19.57 -7.38
CA THR A 236 -19.86 18.35 -8.17
C THR A 236 -21.32 17.90 -8.13
N LYS A 237 -21.88 17.62 -9.30
CA LYS A 237 -23.28 17.20 -9.45
C LYS A 237 -23.57 15.94 -8.61
N PRO A 238 -24.72 15.85 -7.92
CA PRO A 238 -25.07 14.68 -7.12
C PRO A 238 -25.06 13.37 -7.92
N GLU A 239 -25.52 13.40 -9.17
CA GLU A 239 -25.52 12.25 -10.08
C GLU A 239 -24.11 11.70 -10.30
N ARG A 240 -23.12 12.58 -10.45
CA ARG A 240 -21.72 12.22 -10.63
C ARG A 240 -21.12 11.61 -9.37
N VAL A 241 -21.48 12.14 -8.19
CA VAL A 241 -21.09 11.54 -6.92
C VAL A 241 -21.66 10.13 -6.81
N GLN A 242 -22.94 9.94 -7.14
CA GLN A 242 -23.55 8.61 -7.13
C GLN A 242 -22.88 7.64 -8.11
N GLU A 243 -22.49 8.09 -9.31
CA GLU A 243 -21.71 7.30 -10.27
C GLU A 243 -20.39 6.82 -9.64
N LEU A 244 -19.65 7.73 -9.00
CA LEU A 244 -18.40 7.40 -8.29
C LEU A 244 -18.64 6.38 -7.16
N MET A 245 -19.68 6.57 -6.35
CA MET A 245 -20.00 5.64 -5.25
C MET A 245 -20.40 4.25 -5.77
N ARG A 246 -21.16 4.19 -6.87
CA ARG A 246 -21.50 2.92 -7.54
C ARG A 246 -20.24 2.21 -8.05
N ALA A 247 -19.32 2.95 -8.67
CA ALA A 247 -18.05 2.41 -9.14
C ALA A 247 -17.20 1.85 -7.98
N ILE A 248 -17.16 2.55 -6.84
CA ILE A 248 -16.44 2.10 -5.63
C ILE A 248 -17.04 0.80 -5.06
N ASN A 249 -18.36 0.60 -5.17
CA ASN A 249 -19.04 -0.59 -4.65
C ASN A 249 -18.98 -1.83 -5.56
N LEU A 250 -18.38 -1.74 -6.75
CA LEU A 250 -18.25 -2.88 -7.64
C LEU A 250 -17.51 -4.03 -6.91
N LYS A 251 -18.17 -5.19 -6.78
CA LYS A 251 -17.57 -6.36 -6.14
C LYS A 251 -16.45 -6.90 -7.01
N SER A 252 -15.29 -7.05 -6.37
CA SER A 252 -14.05 -7.48 -7.00
C SER A 252 -13.87 -9.01 -6.95
N HIS A 253 -13.33 -9.59 -8.04
CA HIS A 253 -13.11 -11.03 -8.26
C HIS A 253 -11.96 -11.64 -7.41
N TRP A 254 -11.91 -12.98 -7.27
CA TRP A 254 -10.97 -13.72 -6.41
C TRP A 254 -9.48 -13.42 -6.65
N SER A 255 -9.06 -13.15 -7.89
CA SER A 255 -7.67 -12.80 -8.24
C SER A 255 -7.16 -11.56 -7.51
N ARG A 256 -8.05 -10.67 -7.10
CA ARG A 256 -7.71 -9.46 -6.36
C ARG A 256 -7.51 -9.69 -4.87
N MET A 257 -7.98 -10.81 -4.30
CA MET A 257 -7.75 -11.13 -2.89
C MET A 257 -6.26 -11.35 -2.59
N PHE A 258 -5.54 -12.03 -3.48
CA PHE A 258 -4.09 -12.25 -3.36
C PHE A 258 -3.29 -10.94 -3.50
N LEU A 259 -3.65 -10.11 -4.48
CA LEU A 259 -3.02 -8.79 -4.67
C LEU A 259 -3.30 -7.87 -3.49
N THR A 260 -4.53 -7.87 -2.97
CA THR A 260 -4.91 -7.14 -1.75
C THR A 260 -4.09 -7.59 -0.55
N TRP A 261 -3.87 -8.90 -0.39
CA TRP A 261 -2.99 -9.44 0.66
C TRP A 261 -1.55 -8.98 0.52
N LEU A 262 -1.00 -8.98 -0.70
CA LEU A 262 0.35 -8.47 -0.95
C LEU A 262 0.45 -6.96 -0.68
N GLU A 263 -0.51 -6.18 -1.15
CA GLU A 263 -0.54 -4.72 -1.01
C GLU A 263 -0.76 -4.26 0.44
N MET A 264 -1.63 -4.94 1.18
CA MET A 264 -2.22 -4.44 2.43
C MET A 264 -1.91 -5.31 3.66
N GLY A 265 -1.44 -6.54 3.42
CA GLY A 265 -1.36 -7.61 4.42
C GLY A 265 -2.68 -8.35 4.61
N ILE A 266 -2.73 -9.31 5.55
CA ILE A 266 -3.95 -10.08 5.86
C ILE A 266 -5.05 -9.17 6.45
N TYR A 267 -4.65 -8.06 7.08
CA TYR A 267 -5.56 -7.11 7.69
C TYR A 267 -5.01 -5.70 7.63
N CYS A 268 -5.87 -4.67 7.68
CA CYS A 268 -5.45 -3.29 7.93
C CYS A 268 -5.96 -2.86 9.30
N LYS A 269 -5.12 -2.20 10.11
CA LYS A 269 -5.57 -1.68 11.41
C LYS A 269 -6.84 -0.84 11.20
N ARG A 270 -7.92 -1.20 11.91
CA ARG A 270 -9.17 -0.42 11.87
C ARG A 270 -8.95 0.89 12.61
N LEU A 271 -9.65 1.93 12.16
CA LEU A 271 -9.81 3.14 12.97
C LEU A 271 -10.52 2.79 14.29
N PRO A 272 -10.40 3.62 15.33
CA PRO A 272 -11.16 3.45 16.57
C PRO A 272 -12.65 3.29 16.30
N LYS A 273 -13.39 2.78 17.30
CA LYS A 273 -14.86 2.71 17.23
C LYS A 273 -15.41 4.09 16.86
N GLU A 274 -16.42 4.10 16.01
CA GLU A 274 -17.00 5.32 15.45
C GLU A 274 -17.44 6.30 16.54
N SER A 275 -17.99 5.81 17.66
CA SER A 275 -18.35 6.65 18.81
C SER A 275 -17.16 7.41 19.42
N VAL A 276 -15.96 6.81 19.44
CA VAL A 276 -14.74 7.47 19.93
C VAL A 276 -14.27 8.51 18.92
N LEU A 277 -14.29 8.15 17.65
CA LEU A 277 -13.90 9.03 16.55
C LEU A 277 -14.78 10.29 16.50
N GLU A 278 -16.11 10.12 16.57
CA GLU A 278 -17.07 11.22 16.57
C GLU A 278 -16.92 12.11 17.81
N LYS A 279 -16.62 11.53 18.98
CA LYS A 279 -16.32 12.32 20.18
C LYS A 279 -15.06 13.17 20.00
N GLU A 280 -13.99 12.60 19.43
CA GLU A 280 -12.76 13.35 19.16
C GLU A 280 -12.95 14.43 18.08
N LEU A 281 -13.73 14.14 17.03
CA LEU A 281 -14.10 15.12 15.99
C LEU A 281 -14.95 16.25 16.57
N ALA A 282 -15.93 15.96 17.42
CA ALA A 282 -16.74 16.98 18.09
C ALA A 282 -15.88 17.90 18.96
N HIS A 283 -14.93 17.33 19.70
CA HIS A 283 -13.96 18.09 20.48
C HIS A 283 -13.03 18.93 19.58
N TYR A 284 -12.58 18.39 18.43
CA TYR A 284 -11.83 19.14 17.42
C TYR A 284 -12.56 20.39 16.95
N PHE A 285 -13.81 20.24 16.49
CA PHE A 285 -14.58 21.36 15.98
C PHE A 285 -14.92 22.40 17.05
N LYS A 286 -15.07 21.97 18.31
CA LYS A 286 -15.37 22.87 19.42
C LYS A 286 -14.15 23.67 19.88
N GLU A 287 -12.98 23.04 20.00
CA GLU A 287 -11.84 23.64 20.70
C GLU A 287 -10.67 24.02 19.79
N VAL A 288 -10.41 23.23 18.74
CA VAL A 288 -9.21 23.38 17.92
C VAL A 288 -9.51 24.10 16.62
N ALA A 289 -10.55 23.70 15.89
CA ALA A 289 -10.91 24.30 14.61
C ALA A 289 -11.01 25.84 14.67
N PRO A 290 -11.62 26.48 15.68
CA PRO A 290 -11.71 27.95 15.75
C PRO A 290 -10.35 28.65 15.87
N THR A 291 -9.31 27.95 16.36
CA THR A 291 -7.95 28.50 16.52
C THR A 291 -7.11 28.39 15.24
N ILE A 292 -7.57 27.62 14.25
CA ILE A 292 -6.87 27.42 12.98
C ILE A 292 -7.47 28.37 11.96
N GLU A 293 -6.72 29.40 11.60
CA GLU A 293 -7.07 30.31 10.50
C GLU A 293 -6.73 29.71 9.13
N ALA A 294 -5.60 29.02 9.02
CA ALA A 294 -5.09 28.47 7.78
C ALA A 294 -4.22 27.24 8.05
N HIS A 295 -4.27 26.27 7.14
CA HIS A 295 -3.40 25.10 7.18
C HIS A 295 -2.07 25.35 6.43
N PRO A 296 -0.93 24.90 7.00
CA PRO A 296 0.33 24.91 6.27
C PRO A 296 0.28 23.93 5.10
N SER A 297 1.12 24.11 4.09
CA SER A 297 1.26 23.13 3.01
C SER A 297 2.50 22.26 3.22
N TRP A 298 2.74 21.31 2.33
CA TRP A 298 3.90 20.44 2.43
C TRP A 298 4.48 20.14 1.05
N PHE A 299 5.78 19.90 1.01
CA PHE A 299 6.47 19.41 -0.18
C PHE A 299 7.43 18.29 0.16
N TYR A 300 7.80 17.52 -0.86
CA TYR A 300 8.79 16.47 -0.78
C TYR A 300 9.84 16.68 -1.88
N TRP A 301 11.15 16.67 -1.58
CA TRP A 301 12.19 16.98 -2.56
C TRP A 301 12.94 15.74 -3.08
N HIS A 302 13.33 15.82 -4.35
CA HIS A 302 14.37 14.96 -4.95
C HIS A 302 15.60 15.75 -5.48
N ASP A 303 15.54 17.09 -5.58
CA ASP A 303 16.64 17.90 -6.15
C ASP A 303 17.75 18.21 -5.12
N GLU A 304 19.00 17.88 -5.47
CA GLU A 304 20.21 18.14 -4.72
C GLU A 304 20.49 19.63 -4.47
N SER A 305 20.06 20.52 -5.38
CA SER A 305 20.32 21.96 -5.28
C SER A 305 19.63 22.57 -4.06
N ARG A 306 18.37 22.20 -3.83
CA ARG A 306 17.57 22.65 -2.67
C ARG A 306 17.82 21.82 -1.41
N MET A 307 18.25 20.56 -1.53
CA MET A 307 18.77 19.80 -0.38
C MET A 307 19.96 20.49 0.30
N ARG A 308 20.84 21.13 -0.49
CA ARG A 308 21.97 21.92 0.03
C ARG A 308 21.53 23.17 0.79
N ILE A 309 20.45 23.82 0.35
CA ILE A 309 19.89 25.03 0.99
C ILE A 309 19.23 24.68 2.33
N TYR A 310 18.47 23.58 2.38
CA TYR A 310 17.69 23.23 3.56
C TYR A 310 18.40 22.25 4.51
N ARG A 311 19.50 21.60 4.12
CA ARG A 311 20.37 20.68 4.89
C ARG A 311 19.63 19.61 5.74
N LYS A 312 18.36 19.28 5.44
CA LYS A 312 17.48 18.56 6.40
C LYS A 312 16.32 17.81 5.73
N GLY A 313 16.49 16.53 5.41
CA GLY A 313 15.38 15.57 5.15
C GLY A 313 14.63 15.73 3.82
N MET A 314 13.77 14.75 3.48
CA MET A 314 13.03 14.71 2.19
C MET A 314 11.63 15.34 2.25
N PHE A 315 11.06 15.58 3.44
CA PHE A 315 9.71 16.13 3.64
C PHE A 315 9.77 17.45 4.42
N PHE A 316 9.00 18.44 3.98
CA PHE A 316 8.97 19.77 4.61
C PHE A 316 7.55 20.31 4.70
N ILE A 317 7.30 21.03 5.79
CA ILE A 317 6.06 21.76 6.02
C ILE A 317 6.34 23.23 5.66
N VAL A 318 5.58 23.77 4.70
CA VAL A 318 5.60 25.18 4.35
C VAL A 318 4.66 25.91 5.30
N LYS A 319 5.21 26.86 6.03
CA LYS A 319 4.44 27.63 7.01
C LYS A 319 3.40 28.51 6.33
N VAL A 320 2.37 28.88 7.08
CA VAL A 320 1.31 29.77 6.61
C VAL A 320 1.88 31.10 6.13
N GLU A 321 2.84 31.66 6.87
CA GLU A 321 3.49 32.93 6.51
C GLU A 321 4.26 32.81 5.20
N THR A 322 4.95 31.69 4.98
CA THR A 322 5.68 31.42 3.73
C THR A 322 4.72 31.30 2.55
N ASN A 323 3.60 30.58 2.72
CA ASN A 323 2.57 30.51 1.67
C ASN A 323 2.00 31.88 1.32
N ARG A 324 1.76 32.76 2.31
CA ARG A 324 1.32 34.14 2.08
C ARG A 324 2.35 34.94 1.29
N LEU A 325 3.65 34.80 1.60
CA LEU A 325 4.73 35.46 0.87
C LEU A 325 4.85 34.96 -0.58
N GLU A 326 4.50 33.70 -0.84
CA GLU A 326 4.45 33.11 -2.18
C GLU A 326 3.17 33.49 -2.96
N GLY A 327 2.32 34.37 -2.42
CA GLY A 327 1.12 34.89 -3.08
C GLY A 327 -0.19 34.17 -2.72
N TYR A 328 -0.13 33.10 -1.92
CA TYR A 328 -1.31 32.38 -1.44
C TYR A 328 -1.85 33.04 -0.16
N THR A 329 -2.56 34.16 -0.33
CA THR A 329 -3.02 35.00 0.78
C THR A 329 -4.46 34.69 1.23
N GLU A 330 -5.31 34.26 0.31
CA GLU A 330 -6.72 33.97 0.56
C GLU A 330 -6.97 32.54 1.08
N VAL A 331 -7.88 32.41 2.05
CA VAL A 331 -8.29 31.14 2.65
C VAL A 331 -9.82 31.10 2.76
N PRO A 332 -10.50 30.10 2.17
CA PRO A 332 -9.96 29.02 1.35
C PRO A 332 -9.29 29.53 0.07
N CYS A 333 -8.35 28.74 -0.47
CA CYS A 333 -7.77 28.99 -1.78
C CYS A 333 -8.90 29.18 -2.84
N PRO A 334 -8.90 30.24 -3.66
CA PRO A 334 -9.95 30.46 -4.66
C PRO A 334 -10.08 29.31 -5.66
N THR A 335 -8.94 28.69 -5.98
CA THR A 335 -8.81 27.57 -6.93
C THR A 335 -8.72 26.22 -6.21
N LEU A 336 -9.36 26.09 -5.03
CA LEU A 336 -9.26 24.92 -4.14
C LEU A 336 -9.45 23.56 -4.82
N PHE A 337 -10.38 23.48 -5.77
CA PHE A 337 -10.72 22.25 -6.48
C PHE A 337 -10.21 22.23 -7.93
N GLU A 338 -9.36 23.18 -8.29
CA GLU A 338 -8.68 23.20 -9.58
C GLU A 338 -7.33 22.52 -9.47
N ILE A 339 -6.90 21.90 -10.56
CA ILE A 339 -5.57 21.29 -10.65
C ILE A 339 -4.66 22.35 -11.30
N PRO A 340 -3.69 22.92 -10.56
CA PRO A 340 -2.86 24.00 -11.06
C PRO A 340 -1.95 23.52 -12.19
N GLU A 341 -1.67 24.40 -13.15
CA GLU A 341 -0.73 24.13 -14.24
C GLU A 341 0.70 23.96 -13.69
N GLN A 342 1.11 24.87 -12.81
CA GLN A 342 2.36 24.78 -12.07
C GLN A 342 2.08 24.35 -10.64
N SER A 343 2.40 23.09 -10.34
CA SER A 343 2.30 22.53 -8.99
C SER A 343 3.55 22.86 -8.17
N MET A 344 3.41 23.02 -6.85
CA MET A 344 4.57 23.06 -5.94
C MET A 344 5.43 21.77 -5.97
N HIS A 345 4.93 20.69 -6.58
CA HIS A 345 5.64 19.43 -6.82
C HIS A 345 6.11 19.28 -8.30
N SER A 346 6.08 20.36 -9.09
CA SER A 346 6.35 20.36 -10.55
C SER A 346 7.76 19.92 -10.95
N ASP A 347 8.74 20.01 -10.04
CA ASP A 347 10.12 19.53 -10.28
C ASP A 347 10.23 17.98 -10.29
N SER A 348 9.13 17.25 -10.05
CA SER A 348 9.09 15.83 -10.33
C SER A 348 8.97 15.62 -11.85
N ALA A 349 9.72 14.67 -12.42
CA ALA A 349 9.66 14.28 -13.83
C ALA A 349 8.28 13.72 -14.30
N TYR A 350 7.22 14.00 -13.55
CA TYR A 350 5.85 13.51 -13.61
C TYR A 350 4.88 14.68 -13.41
N SER A 351 5.14 15.81 -14.09
CA SER A 351 4.24 16.96 -14.03
C SER A 351 2.85 16.61 -14.57
N ILE A 352 1.82 17.26 -14.04
CA ILE A 352 0.41 17.14 -14.48
C ILE A 352 0.29 17.37 -15.99
N GLU A 353 1.12 18.25 -16.55
CA GLU A 353 1.19 18.59 -17.97
C GLU A 353 1.60 17.38 -18.82
N SER A 354 2.66 16.64 -18.42
CA SER A 354 3.11 15.43 -19.12
C SER A 354 2.06 14.31 -19.17
N TYR A 355 1.16 14.27 -18.18
CA TYR A 355 0.04 13.32 -18.14
C TYR A 355 -1.15 13.80 -18.99
N ARG A 356 -1.51 15.08 -18.92
CA ARG A 356 -2.61 15.66 -19.71
C ARG A 356 -2.36 15.52 -21.20
N ASP A 357 -1.15 15.83 -21.67
CA ASP A 357 -0.79 15.74 -23.09
C ASP A 357 -0.89 14.31 -23.61
N LYS A 358 -0.34 13.34 -22.86
CA LYS A 358 -0.41 11.92 -23.23
C LYS A 358 -1.79 11.29 -23.15
N ARG A 359 -2.61 11.68 -22.17
CA ARG A 359 -4.00 11.21 -22.07
C ARG A 359 -4.80 11.69 -23.27
N ASN A 360 -4.60 12.95 -23.67
CA ASN A 360 -5.24 13.50 -24.86
C ASN A 360 -4.77 12.78 -26.13
N GLU A 361 -3.48 12.46 -26.25
CA GLU A 361 -2.95 11.64 -27.35
C GLU A 361 -3.57 10.23 -27.40
N ASN A 362 -3.75 9.57 -26.26
CA ASN A 362 -4.33 8.22 -26.21
C ASN A 362 -5.84 8.24 -26.52
N LEU A 363 -6.59 9.22 -26.02
CA LEU A 363 -8.01 9.39 -26.36
C LEU A 363 -8.22 9.71 -27.84
N LEU A 364 -7.27 10.41 -28.47
CA LEU A 364 -7.29 10.64 -29.91
C LEU A 364 -6.97 9.38 -30.72
N LYS A 365 -6.19 8.44 -30.17
CA LYS A 365 -5.92 7.14 -30.81
C LYS A 365 -7.13 6.21 -30.71
N ASP A 366 -7.73 6.08 -29.54
CA ASP A 366 -8.91 5.21 -29.34
C ASP A 366 -10.11 5.65 -30.20
N ASN A 367 -10.26 6.96 -30.47
CA ASN A 367 -11.30 7.48 -31.38
C ASN A 367 -10.98 7.35 -32.87
N ASN A 368 -9.74 7.02 -33.25
CA ASN A 368 -9.33 6.82 -34.64
C ASN A 368 -9.28 5.33 -35.03
N ASP A 369 -9.46 4.43 -34.06
CA ASP A 369 -9.51 2.98 -34.24
C ASP A 369 -10.97 2.42 -34.19
N GLU A 370 -11.98 3.29 -34.08
CA GLU A 370 -13.39 3.03 -34.43
C GLU A 370 -13.69 3.49 -35.86
#